data_AF-A0A644ZV34-F1
#
_entry.id   AF-A0A644ZV34-F1
#
_cell.length_a   1.000
_cell.length_b   1.000
_cell.length_c   1.000
_cell.angle_alpha   90.00
_cell.angle_beta   90.00
_cell.angle_gamma   90.00
#
_symmetry.space_group_name_H-M   'P 1'
#
loop_
_entity.id
_entity.type
_entity.pdbx_description
1 polymer ?
#
loop_
_entity_poly.entity_id
_entity_poly.type
_entity_poly.pdbx_seq_one_letter_code
_entity_poly.pdbx_strand_id
1 'polypeptide(L)'
;MDDKLHQPYRSKLFSGGEAFRVNFAIRLALSRVLAHRAGARLQTLVIDEGFGSQDADGIQQLIETINVSRNDFAKVLVITHMENLKDAFPARIEVVKGEHGSQIKVLAE
;
A
#
# COMPACT_ATOMS: atom_id res chain seq x y z
N MET A 1 -31.90 1.21 30.27
CA MET A 1 -30.62 1.91 30.51
C MET A 1 -29.73 1.53 29.36
N ASP A 2 -29.57 2.45 28.40
CA ASP A 2 -29.07 2.19 27.06
C ASP A 2 -27.59 1.77 27.06
N ASP A 3 -27.33 0.58 26.50
CA ASP A 3 -26.02 -0.02 26.25
C ASP A 3 -25.33 0.65 25.04
N LYS A 4 -25.07 1.96 25.13
CA LYS A 4 -24.47 2.78 24.06
C LYS A 4 -23.03 3.21 24.37
N LEU A 5 -22.27 2.41 25.12
CA LEU A 5 -20.95 2.82 25.60
C LEU A 5 -19.75 2.06 25.04
N HIS A 6 -19.89 1.18 24.03
CA HIS A 6 -18.73 0.50 23.45
C HIS A 6 -18.82 0.20 21.94
N GLN A 7 -19.11 1.22 21.12
CA GLN A 7 -18.63 1.19 19.74
C GLN A 7 -17.33 2.00 19.68
N PRO A 8 -16.14 1.36 19.78
CA PRO A 8 -14.91 2.09 19.55
C PRO A 8 -15.01 2.70 18.15
N TYR A 9 -14.57 3.96 18.03
CA TYR A 9 -14.61 4.88 16.88
C TYR A 9 -14.08 4.33 15.54
N ARG A 10 -14.53 3.16 15.08
CA ARG A 10 -13.86 2.37 14.05
C ARG A 10 -14.35 2.61 12.63
N SER A 11 -15.47 3.31 12.42
CA SER A 11 -16.03 3.43 11.06
C SER A 11 -16.72 4.74 10.70
N LYS A 12 -16.88 5.69 11.63
CA LYS A 12 -17.63 6.94 11.37
C LYS A 12 -16.79 8.20 11.17
N LEU A 13 -15.48 8.15 11.39
CA LEU A 13 -14.60 9.33 11.34
C LEU A 13 -13.67 9.38 10.14
N PHE A 14 -13.45 8.25 9.46
CA PHE A 14 -12.52 8.15 8.34
C PHE A 14 -13.22 7.57 7.12
N SER A 15 -12.95 8.15 5.95
CA SER A 15 -13.29 7.54 4.67
C SER A 15 -12.58 6.19 4.50
N GLY A 16 -13.07 5.35 3.59
CA GLY A 16 -12.41 4.08 3.27
C GLY A 16 -10.93 4.28 2.87
N GLY A 17 -10.63 5.39 2.19
CA GLY A 17 -9.26 5.73 1.80
C GLY A 17 -8.39 6.19 2.97
N GLU A 18 -8.93 6.98 3.89
CA GLU A 18 -8.22 7.43 5.10
C GLU A 18 -7.90 6.25 6.04
N ALA A 19 -8.87 5.36 6.25
CA ALA A 19 -8.67 4.17 7.07
C ALA A 19 -7.54 3.28 6.51
N PHE A 20 -7.43 3.17 5.18
CA PHE A 20 -6.33 2.48 4.53
C PHE A 20 -4.98 3.14 4.82
N ARG A 21 -4.86 4.46 4.65
CA ARG A 21 -3.59 5.19 4.89
C ARG A 21 -3.15 5.08 6.35
N VAL A 22 -4.08 5.17 7.31
CA VAL A 22 -3.79 4.98 8.74
C VAL A 22 -3.28 3.56 9.01
N ASN A 23 -3.96 2.54 8.48
CA ASN A 23 -3.54 1.14 8.63
C ASN A 23 -2.16 0.90 8.00
N PHE A 24 -1.90 1.48 6.82
CA PHE A 24 -0.61 1.39 6.16
C PHE A 24 0.52 2.02 6.99
N ALA A 25 0.31 3.23 7.51
CA ALA A 25 1.28 3.91 8.36
C ALA A 25 1.61 3.10 9.63
N ILE A 26 0.59 2.53 10.29
CA ILE A 26 0.76 1.68 11.48
C ILE A 26 1.58 0.43 11.14
N ARG A 27 1.25 -0.27 10.05
CA ARG A 27 1.98 -1.48 9.62
C ARG A 27 3.45 -1.19 9.32
N LEU A 28 3.71 -0.08 8.63
CA LEU A 28 5.07 0.37 8.33
C LEU A 28 5.86 0.67 9.61
N ALA A 29 5.26 1.42 10.54
CA ALA A 29 5.88 1.74 11.82
C ALA A 29 6.20 0.48 12.64
N LEU A 30 5.25 -0.45 12.75
CA LEU A 30 5.45 -1.73 13.44
C LEU A 30 6.56 -2.56 12.79
N SER A 31 6.59 -2.62 11.45
CA SER A 31 7.63 -3.34 10.72
C SER A 31 9.01 -2.77 11.04
N ARG A 32 9.18 -1.44 11.04
CA ARG A 32 10.44 -0.77 11.42
C ARG A 32 10.86 -1.12 12.85
N VAL A 33 9.93 -1.08 13.80
CA VAL A 33 10.20 -1.42 15.21
C VAL A 33 10.65 -2.87 15.37
N LEU A 34 9.98 -3.81 14.71
CA LEU A 34 10.33 -5.23 14.77
C LEU A 34 11.67 -5.52 14.12
N ALA A 35 11.95 -4.93 12.94
CA ALA A 35 13.22 -5.06 12.26
C ALA A 35 14.38 -4.54 13.12
N HIS A 36 14.22 -3.34 13.70
CA HIS A 36 15.21 -2.75 14.60
C HIS A 36 15.47 -3.64 15.83
N ARG A 37 14.42 -4.17 16.47
CA ARG A 37 14.56 -5.08 17.63
C ARG A 37 15.28 -6.38 17.30
N ALA A 38 15.11 -6.89 16.09
CA ALA A 38 15.77 -8.10 15.62
C ALA A 38 17.21 -7.87 15.10
N GLY A 39 17.69 -6.61 15.08
CA GLY A 39 18.95 -6.27 14.41
C GLY A 39 18.92 -6.54 12.90
N ALA A 40 17.73 -6.56 12.30
CA ALA A 40 17.49 -6.93 10.91
C ALA A 40 17.05 -5.71 10.09
N ARG A 41 17.29 -5.77 8.78
CA ARG A 41 16.71 -4.82 7.82
C ARG A 41 15.40 -5.35 7.27
N LEU A 42 14.46 -4.45 6.98
CA LEU A 42 13.25 -4.81 6.24
C LEU A 42 13.61 -5.26 4.82
N GLN A 43 13.17 -6.45 4.44
CA GLN A 43 13.53 -7.06 3.16
C GLN A 43 12.54 -6.65 2.06
N THR A 44 11.25 -6.88 2.27
CA THR A 44 10.26 -6.67 1.21
C THR A 44 8.97 -6.12 1.78
N LEU A 45 8.44 -5.07 1.15
CA LEU A 45 7.08 -4.59 1.32
C LEU A 45 6.27 -5.00 0.10
N VAL A 46 5.15 -5.67 0.31
CA VAL A 46 4.17 -5.97 -0.74
C VAL A 46 2.87 -5.26 -0.38
N ILE A 47 2.36 -4.46 -1.31
CA ILE A 47 1.08 -3.77 -1.17
C ILE A 47 0.17 -4.27 -2.29
N ASP A 48 -0.90 -4.95 -1.90
CA ASP A 48 -1.87 -5.51 -2.84
C ASP A 48 -3.18 -4.73 -2.75
N GLU A 49 -3.65 -4.27 -3.91
CA GLU A 49 -4.97 -3.70 -4.20
C GLU A 49 -5.71 -3.17 -2.97
N GLY A 50 -5.35 -1.97 -2.54
CA GLY A 50 -5.98 -1.26 -1.42
C GLY A 50 -6.36 0.19 -1.74
N PHE A 51 -6.27 0.57 -3.02
CA PHE A 51 -6.21 1.97 -3.42
C PHE A 51 -7.44 2.46 -4.19
N GLY A 52 -8.35 1.56 -4.58
CA GLY A 52 -9.51 1.91 -5.42
C GLY A 52 -10.55 2.84 -4.77
N SER A 53 -10.40 3.15 -3.47
CA SER A 53 -11.23 4.13 -2.75
C SER A 53 -10.53 5.48 -2.53
N GLN A 54 -9.32 5.66 -3.06
CA GLN A 54 -8.55 6.89 -2.94
C GLN A 54 -8.96 7.87 -4.05
N ASP A 55 -9.06 9.15 -3.68
CA ASP A 55 -9.05 10.25 -4.64
C ASP A 55 -7.62 10.50 -5.16
N ALA A 56 -7.47 11.42 -6.11
CA ALA A 56 -6.18 11.76 -6.70
C ALA A 56 -5.15 12.19 -5.63
N ASP A 57 -5.58 12.99 -4.64
CA ASP A 57 -4.74 13.45 -3.54
C ASP A 57 -4.29 12.29 -2.64
N GLY A 58 -5.20 11.35 -2.33
CA GLY A 58 -4.89 10.16 -1.56
C GLY A 58 -3.88 9.24 -2.26
N ILE A 59 -3.94 9.13 -3.59
CA ILE A 59 -2.98 8.37 -4.39
C ILE A 59 -1.61 9.06 -4.37
N GLN A 60 -1.57 10.39 -4.49
CA GLN A 60 -0.33 11.15 -4.42
C GLN A 60 0.36 11.00 -3.06
N GLN A 61 -0.39 11.17 -1.96
CA GLN A 61 0.13 10.98 -0.59
C GLN A 61 0.67 9.56 -0.36
N LEU A 62 0.01 8.56 -0.94
CA LEU A 62 0.45 7.18 -0.87
C LEU A 62 1.77 6.97 -1.63
N ILE A 63 1.89 7.49 -2.84
CA ILE A 63 3.12 7.43 -3.65
C ILE A 63 4.28 8.06 -2.85
N GLU A 64 4.05 9.23 -2.26
CA GLU A 64 5.03 9.90 -1.41
C GLU A 64 5.44 9.03 -0.21
N THR A 65 4.48 8.40 0.46
CA THR A 65 4.76 7.52 1.61
C THR A 65 5.56 6.28 1.20
N ILE A 66 5.23 5.68 0.05
CA ILE A 66 5.99 4.55 -0.51
C ILE A 66 7.42 5.00 -0.84
N ASN A 67 7.60 6.16 -1.48
CA ASN A 67 8.91 6.70 -1.82
C ASN A 67 9.77 7.01 -0.59
N VAL A 68 9.18 7.61 0.46
CA VAL A 68 9.88 7.88 1.72
C VAL A 68 10.32 6.58 2.41
N SER A 69 9.50 5.53 2.35
CA SER A 69 9.81 4.24 2.96
C SER A 69 10.71 3.33 2.11
N ARG A 70 10.94 3.65 0.83
CA ARG A 70 11.73 2.85 -0.12
C ARG A 70 13.12 2.48 0.41
N ASN A 71 13.78 3.39 1.14
CA ASN A 71 15.13 3.14 1.66
C ASN A 71 15.16 2.14 2.83
N ASP A 72 14.03 1.96 3.53
CA ASP A 72 13.96 1.01 4.64
C ASP A 72 13.91 -0.43 4.15
N PHE A 73 13.29 -0.65 2.98
CA PHE A 73 13.11 -1.97 2.38
C PHE A 73 14.17 -2.25 1.31
N ALA A 74 14.60 -3.50 1.19
CA ALA A 74 15.40 -3.92 0.04
C ALA A 74 14.57 -3.95 -1.27
N LYS A 75 13.25 -4.15 -1.17
CA LYS A 75 12.32 -4.17 -2.30
C LYS A 75 10.93 -3.71 -1.88
N VAL A 76 10.28 -2.92 -2.73
CA VAL A 76 8.86 -2.59 -2.60
C VAL A 76 8.15 -3.08 -3.84
N LEU A 77 7.06 -3.84 -3.67
CA LEU A 77 6.19 -4.32 -4.73
C LEU A 77 4.79 -3.76 -4.51
N VAL A 78 4.25 -3.13 -5.54
CA VAL A 78 2.90 -2.55 -5.54
C VAL A 78 2.09 -3.25 -6.62
N ILE A 79 0.94 -3.81 -6.25
CA ILE A 79 0.01 -4.48 -7.16
C ILE A 79 -1.22 -3.59 -7.27
N THR A 80 -1.51 -3.14 -8.50
CA THR A 80 -2.61 -2.21 -8.76
C THR A 80 -3.12 -2.29 -10.19
N HIS A 81 -4.42 -2.09 -10.37
CA HIS A 81 -5.07 -1.86 -11.65
C HIS A 81 -5.20 -0.36 -12.00
N MET A 82 -4.85 0.55 -11.09
CA MET A 82 -4.99 2.00 -11.30
C MET A 82 -3.86 2.56 -12.17
N GLU A 83 -4.21 3.25 -13.26
CA GLU A 83 -3.21 3.78 -14.21
C GLU A 83 -2.27 4.82 -13.57
N ASN A 84 -2.82 5.77 -12.80
CA ASN A 84 -2.05 6.85 -12.18
C ASN A 84 -0.97 6.36 -11.19
N LEU A 85 -1.18 5.19 -10.58
CA LEU A 85 -0.19 4.59 -9.68
C LEU A 85 0.91 3.87 -10.47
N LYS A 86 0.62 3.35 -11.67
CA LYS A 86 1.62 2.69 -12.53
C LYS A 86 2.69 3.66 -13.02
N ASP A 87 2.29 4.89 -13.39
CA ASP A 87 3.20 5.91 -13.92
C ASP A 87 4.18 6.45 -12.86
N ALA A 88 3.91 6.21 -11.58
CA ALA A 88 4.78 6.61 -10.48
C ALA A 88 6.02 5.71 -10.31
N PHE A 89 6.06 4.54 -10.96
CA PHE A 89 7.15 3.57 -10.79
C PHE A 89 7.87 3.28 -12.12
N PRO A 90 9.22 3.37 -12.15
CA PRO A 90 9.99 3.20 -13.39
C PRO A 90 10.07 1.76 -13.89
N ALA A 91 9.86 0.78 -13.00
CA ALA A 91 9.85 -0.63 -13.35
C ALA A 91 8.48 -1.23 -13.03
N ARG A 92 7.84 -1.87 -14.03
CA ARG A 92 6.52 -2.46 -13.91
C ARG A 92 6.42 -3.82 -14.59
N ILE A 93 5.60 -4.68 -14.00
CA ILE A 93 5.19 -5.96 -14.58
C ILE A 93 3.74 -5.79 -14.99
N GLU A 94 3.48 -5.71 -16.29
CA GLU A 94 2.12 -5.69 -16.82
C GLU A 94 1.61 -7.11 -16.95
N VAL A 95 0.42 -7.36 -16.40
CA VAL A 95 -0.26 -8.66 -16.47
C VAL A 95 -1.52 -8.50 -17.32
N VAL A 96 -1.58 -9.21 -18.44
CA VAL A 96 -2.70 -9.15 -19.40
C VAL A 96 -3.40 -10.51 -19.44
N LYS A 97 -4.72 -10.53 -19.27
CA LYS A 97 -5.52 -11.76 -19.38
C LYS A 97 -5.67 -12.16 -20.85
N GLY A 98 -5.41 -13.42 -21.19
CA GLY A 98 -5.66 -14.02 -22.50
C GLY A 98 -6.47 -15.30 -22.41
N GLU A 99 -6.86 -15.86 -23.56
CA GLU A 99 -7.75 -17.05 -23.64
C GLU A 99 -7.16 -18.32 -22.99
N HIS A 100 -5.83 -18.42 -22.92
CA HIS A 100 -5.12 -19.56 -22.33
C HIS A 100 -4.48 -19.26 -20.97
N GLY A 101 -4.83 -18.13 -20.35
CA GLY A 101 -4.26 -17.66 -19.10
C GLY A 101 -3.65 -16.27 -19.20
N SER A 102 -3.01 -15.82 -18.12
CA SER A 102 -2.38 -14.50 -18.07
C SER A 102 -1.00 -14.49 -18.72
N GLN A 103 -0.72 -13.46 -19.49
CA GLN A 103 0.59 -13.15 -20.04
C GLN A 103 1.24 -12.01 -19.25
N ILE A 104 2.57 -12.02 -19.16
CA ILE A 104 3.33 -10.99 -18.44
C ILE A 104 4.24 -10.24 -19.40
N LYS A 105 4.37 -8.93 -19.21
CA LYS A 105 5.35 -8.09 -19.90
C LYS A 105 6.12 -7.30 -18.84
N VAL A 106 7.44 -7.46 -18.85
CA VAL A 106 8.32 -6.68 -17.98
C VAL A 106 8.72 -5.41 -18.71
N LEU A 107 8.48 -4.27 -18.09
CA LEU A 107 8.89 -2.96 -18.54
C LEU A 107 9.85 -2.40 -17.48
N ALA A 108 11.09 -2.16 -17.87
CA ALA A 108 12.08 -1.55 -17.01
C ALA A 108 12.77 -0.45 -17.82
N GLU A 109 12.72 0.78 -17.29
CA GLU A 109 13.62 1.87 -17.71
C GLU A 109 14.89 1.87 -16.87
#